data_AF-A0A0P7BB34-F1
#
_entry.id   AF-A0A0P7BB34-F1
#
_cell.length_a   1.000
_cell.length_b   1.000
_cell.length_c   1.000
_cell.angle_alpha   90.00
_cell.angle_beta   90.00
_cell.angle_gamma   90.00
#
_symmetry.space_group_name_H-M   'P 1'
#
loop_
_entity.id
_entity.type
_entity.pdbx_description
1 polymer ?
#
loop_
_entity_poly.entity_id
_entity_poly.type
_entity_poly.pdbx_seq_one_letter_code
_entity_poly.pdbx_strand_id
1 'polypeptide(L)'
;MFVRRLVALACTALVCSGAAAGPCKPSSTETSSTTETTSAAATSTTSSAPVCDDTNFIQNPSFEDGLTSWTKFGDGRVASNNGDVVAQDGVSYFIESLTEGSFKSVRQQVAGLDAAKSYKLTVHIALGTNQDFGQGSCSLYISANSADLGEPVRLAPGPISQYQVVERTFTPQSTGAFLRFTITSTGLVTAVDALVDNISLTELTRLRATLEAIANKAQRNNVRIVIDAEQSWYQPVIDTLFEEFMQKYNTLDGPATCIASFQAYLRRHPQLLDQRIHRAEGKGYELLFKQVETNASFDPGVEKALAAIADQIKKAGHPKLGVIIATDNSTSIDLGIQLLRKYGFGAPYSCG
;
A
#
# COMPACT_ATOMS: atom_id res chain seq x y z
N MET A 1 0.29 25.19 8.63
CA MET A 1 -0.81 24.62 7.84
C MET A 1 -0.23 23.77 6.72
N PHE A 2 -0.13 22.46 6.92
CA PHE A 2 0.23 21.50 5.87
C PHE A 2 -0.85 20.44 5.87
N VAL A 3 -1.79 20.55 4.93
CA VAL A 3 -2.83 19.54 4.72
C VAL A 3 -2.20 18.43 3.87
N ARG A 4 -1.83 17.31 4.49
CA ARG A 4 -1.46 16.09 3.76
C ARG A 4 -2.73 15.43 3.25
N ARG A 5 -2.94 15.53 1.93
CA ARG A 5 -4.00 14.83 1.21
C ARG A 5 -3.76 13.33 1.24
N LEU A 6 -4.84 12.56 1.41
CA LEU A 6 -4.92 11.14 1.13
C LEU A 6 -4.27 10.85 -0.23
N VAL A 7 -3.33 9.91 -0.25
CA VAL A 7 -2.88 9.26 -1.49
C VAL A 7 -3.95 8.23 -1.84
N ALA A 8 -4.88 8.63 -2.70
CA ALA A 8 -5.71 7.68 -3.42
C ALA A 8 -4.78 6.85 -4.31
N LEU A 9 -4.89 5.53 -4.20
CA LEU A 9 -4.23 4.56 -5.07
C LEU A 9 -4.69 4.82 -6.51
N ALA A 10 -3.89 5.57 -7.27
CA ALA A 10 -4.18 5.86 -8.66
C ALA A 10 -3.75 4.65 -9.51
N CYS A 11 -4.67 3.71 -9.73
CA CYS A 11 -4.58 2.84 -10.89
C CYS A 11 -4.66 3.72 -12.14
N THR A 12 -3.50 4.13 -12.67
CA THR A 12 -3.44 4.88 -13.93
C THR A 12 -3.66 3.88 -15.06
N ALA A 13 -4.90 3.75 -15.51
CA ALA A 13 -5.23 2.99 -16.71
C ALA A 13 -4.72 3.77 -17.93
N LEU A 14 -3.51 3.47 -18.38
CA LEU A 14 -3.00 3.97 -19.65
C LEU A 14 -3.65 3.16 -20.79
N VAL A 15 -4.65 3.74 -21.44
CA VAL A 15 -5.28 3.17 -22.64
C VAL A 15 -4.34 3.37 -23.82
N CYS A 16 -3.52 2.36 -24.14
CA CYS A 16 -2.80 2.32 -25.39
C CYS A 16 -3.71 1.76 -26.49
N SER A 17 -4.46 2.63 -27.17
CA SER A 17 -5.16 2.28 -28.41
C SER A 17 -4.15 2.18 -29.56
N GLY A 18 -3.98 0.98 -30.13
CA GLY A 18 -3.22 0.80 -31.36
C GLY A 18 -3.97 1.41 -32.53
N ALA A 19 -3.47 2.53 -33.07
CA ALA A 19 -3.93 3.10 -34.33
C ALA A 19 -2.90 2.82 -35.42
N ALA A 20 -3.36 2.20 -36.51
CA ALA A 20 -2.57 1.90 -37.70
C ALA A 20 -2.02 3.17 -38.36
N ALA A 21 -0.81 3.06 -38.90
CA ALA A 21 -0.08 4.13 -39.56
C ALA A 21 -0.79 4.65 -40.83
N GLY A 22 -0.93 5.98 -40.94
CA GLY A 22 -1.28 6.71 -42.15
C GLY A 22 -0.50 8.03 -42.19
N PRO A 23 -0.09 8.53 -43.38
CA PRO A 23 1.00 9.50 -43.50
C PRO A 23 0.61 10.94 -43.11
N CYS A 24 1.53 11.60 -42.42
CA CYS A 24 1.46 12.99 -41.97
C CYS A 24 1.38 14.02 -43.12
N LYS A 25 0.58 15.07 -42.91
CA LYS A 25 0.70 16.36 -43.60
C LYS A 25 0.62 17.48 -42.55
N PRO A 26 1.48 18.53 -42.61
CA PRO A 26 1.51 19.55 -41.57
C PRO A 26 0.46 20.63 -41.86
N SER A 27 -0.22 21.10 -40.82
CA SER A 27 -0.90 22.40 -40.84
C SER A 27 -0.68 23.08 -39.51
N SER A 28 0.02 24.21 -39.58
CA SER A 28 0.19 25.21 -38.53
C SER A 28 -1.15 25.78 -38.09
N THR A 29 -1.41 25.88 -36.79
CA THR A 29 -2.19 26.99 -36.21
C THR A 29 -1.78 27.20 -34.75
N GLU A 30 -1.79 28.47 -34.37
CA GLU A 30 -1.11 29.13 -33.27
C GLU A 30 -1.66 28.85 -31.87
N THR A 31 -0.77 29.12 -30.91
CA THR A 31 -0.97 29.35 -29.48
C THR A 31 -2.15 30.27 -29.14
N SER A 32 -2.96 29.88 -28.15
CA SER A 32 -3.50 30.86 -27.21
C SER A 32 -3.74 30.25 -25.83
N SER A 33 -3.05 30.81 -24.84
CA SER A 33 -3.24 30.58 -23.42
C SER A 33 -4.43 31.41 -22.91
N THR A 34 -5.38 30.79 -22.24
CA THR A 34 -6.38 31.53 -21.45
C THR A 34 -6.38 31.00 -20.02
N THR A 35 -5.98 31.88 -19.12
CA THR A 35 -6.04 31.72 -17.67
C THR A 35 -7.44 32.10 -17.21
N GLU A 36 -8.18 31.18 -16.60
CA GLU A 36 -9.41 31.52 -15.88
C GLU A 36 -9.29 31.18 -14.40
N THR A 37 -9.26 32.25 -13.61
CA THR A 37 -9.42 32.26 -12.16
C THR A 37 -10.91 32.23 -11.89
N THR A 38 -11.39 31.24 -11.13
CA THR A 38 -12.77 31.30 -10.59
C THR A 38 -12.78 30.96 -9.11
N SER A 39 -13.41 31.87 -8.38
CA SER A 39 -13.52 32.01 -6.94
C SER A 39 -14.24 30.84 -6.25
N ALA A 40 -13.83 30.61 -5.00
CA ALA A 40 -14.43 29.66 -4.08
C ALA A 40 -15.89 30.02 -3.73
N ALA A 41 -16.74 28.99 -3.68
CA ALA A 41 -18.01 29.02 -2.96
C ALA A 41 -18.02 27.85 -1.97
N ALA A 42 -18.11 28.20 -0.68
CA ALA A 42 -18.16 27.27 0.43
C ALA A 42 -19.43 26.41 0.35
N THR A 43 -19.26 25.09 0.32
CA THR A 43 -20.35 24.15 0.55
C THR A 43 -20.08 23.44 1.87
N SER A 44 -21.03 23.63 2.78
CA SER A 44 -21.13 23.05 4.11
C SER A 44 -20.85 21.54 4.11
N THR A 45 -19.85 21.14 4.90
CA THR A 45 -19.60 19.76 5.31
C THR A 45 -20.78 19.25 6.13
N THR A 46 -21.64 18.46 5.51
CA THR A 46 -22.47 17.50 6.24
C THR A 46 -21.55 16.44 6.84
N SER A 47 -21.48 16.43 8.17
CA SER A 47 -20.95 15.36 8.99
C SER A 47 -21.53 14.02 8.51
N SER A 48 -20.70 13.19 7.89
CA SER A 48 -21.04 11.79 7.65
C SER A 48 -20.77 11.03 8.93
N ALA A 49 -21.84 10.53 9.56
CA ALA A 49 -21.80 9.55 10.63
C ALA A 49 -20.88 8.37 10.26
N PRO A 50 -20.25 7.70 11.24
CA PRO A 50 -19.29 6.63 10.97
C PRO A 50 -20.02 5.49 10.24
N VAL A 51 -19.54 5.18 9.04
CA VAL A 51 -19.98 4.01 8.29
C VAL A 51 -19.52 2.80 9.10
N CYS A 52 -20.46 2.01 9.61
CA CYS A 52 -20.14 0.66 10.09
C CYS A 52 -19.52 -0.09 8.91
N ASP A 53 -18.22 -0.32 8.96
CA ASP A 53 -17.52 -1.13 7.99
C ASP A 53 -17.82 -2.60 8.33
N ASP A 54 -18.78 -3.20 7.63
CA ASP A 54 -19.17 -4.61 7.76
C ASP A 54 -17.99 -5.60 7.51
N THR A 55 -16.80 -5.08 7.17
CA THR A 55 -15.56 -5.83 6.98
C THR A 55 -14.58 -5.74 8.16
N ASN A 56 -14.89 -4.94 9.18
CA ASN A 56 -14.06 -4.85 10.39
C ASN A 56 -14.35 -6.03 11.33
N PHE A 57 -13.32 -6.83 11.61
CA PHE A 57 -13.41 -7.95 12.55
C PHE A 57 -13.47 -7.49 14.02
N ILE A 58 -13.16 -6.22 14.29
CA ILE A 58 -13.28 -5.61 15.61
C ILE A 58 -14.72 -5.20 15.87
N GLN A 59 -15.27 -5.68 16.98
CA GLN A 59 -16.57 -5.25 17.51
C GLN A 59 -16.41 -4.01 18.38
N ASN A 60 -17.36 -3.09 18.30
CA ASN A 60 -17.36 -1.85 19.09
C ASN A 60 -15.99 -1.11 19.02
N PRO A 61 -15.50 -0.77 17.81
CA PRO A 61 -14.11 -0.34 17.59
C PRO A 61 -13.74 1.01 18.22
N SER A 62 -14.73 1.83 18.53
CA SER A 62 -14.59 3.16 19.16
C SER A 62 -15.28 3.24 20.53
N PHE A 63 -15.66 2.09 21.10
CA PHE A 63 -16.21 2.02 22.46
C PHE A 63 -17.55 2.76 22.69
N GLU A 64 -18.33 3.01 21.63
CA GLU A 64 -19.64 3.66 21.72
C GLU A 64 -20.65 2.91 22.57
N ASP A 65 -20.54 1.58 22.62
CA ASP A 65 -21.32 0.73 23.51
C ASP A 65 -20.51 0.34 24.77
N GLY A 66 -19.75 1.31 25.31
CA GLY A 66 -18.89 1.09 26.46
C GLY A 66 -17.85 -0.01 26.21
N LEU A 67 -17.72 -0.94 27.16
CA LEU A 67 -16.79 -2.08 27.06
C LEU A 67 -17.46 -3.34 26.49
N THR A 68 -18.60 -3.25 25.81
CA THR A 68 -19.18 -4.40 25.12
C THR A 68 -18.14 -5.02 24.17
N SER A 69 -17.95 -6.34 24.28
CA SER A 69 -16.93 -7.13 23.57
C SER A 69 -15.46 -6.82 23.92
N TRP A 70 -15.21 -5.95 24.90
CA TRP A 70 -13.86 -5.62 25.39
C TRP A 70 -13.66 -6.11 26.82
N THR A 71 -12.45 -6.58 27.12
CA THR A 71 -12.00 -6.89 28.48
C THR A 71 -10.80 -6.02 28.79
N LYS A 72 -10.85 -5.30 29.91
CA LYS A 72 -9.72 -4.52 30.40
C LYS A 72 -8.97 -5.20 31.53
N PHE A 73 -7.73 -4.81 31.73
CA PHE A 73 -6.94 -5.07 32.91
C PHE A 73 -6.44 -3.73 33.46
N GLY A 74 -6.81 -3.42 34.70
CA GLY A 74 -6.60 -2.11 35.30
C GLY A 74 -7.90 -1.30 35.43
N ASP A 75 -7.72 -0.01 35.65
CA ASP A 75 -8.75 0.98 35.97
C ASP A 75 -9.23 1.79 34.75
N GLY A 76 -8.70 1.53 33.55
CA GLY A 76 -9.12 2.16 32.31
C GLY A 76 -10.64 2.19 32.10
N ARG A 77 -11.13 3.19 31.40
CA ARG A 77 -12.57 3.41 31.22
C ARG A 77 -12.86 3.94 29.83
N VAL A 78 -14.12 3.83 29.44
CA VAL A 78 -14.62 4.55 28.27
C VAL A 78 -15.00 5.96 28.71
N ALA A 79 -14.63 6.94 27.91
CA ALA A 79 -14.97 8.34 28.10
C ALA A 79 -15.49 8.93 26.78
N SER A 80 -16.32 9.95 26.89
CA SER A 80 -16.78 10.76 25.77
C SER A 80 -16.00 12.08 25.72
N ASN A 81 -16.16 12.82 24.63
CA ASN A 81 -15.58 14.16 24.47
C ASN A 81 -15.78 15.03 25.73
N ASN A 82 -14.68 15.61 26.22
CA ASN A 82 -14.67 16.47 27.39
C ASN A 82 -13.60 17.57 27.25
N GLY A 83 -14.04 18.80 26.99
CA GLY A 83 -13.14 19.93 26.78
C GLY A 83 -12.22 19.69 25.58
N ASP A 84 -10.91 19.78 25.81
CA ASP A 84 -9.88 19.58 24.79
C ASP A 84 -9.65 18.10 24.46
N VAL A 85 -10.15 17.17 25.27
CA VAL A 85 -10.04 15.72 25.01
C VAL A 85 -11.23 15.28 24.16
N VAL A 86 -10.96 15.04 22.88
CA VAL A 86 -11.93 14.56 21.89
C VAL A 86 -11.55 13.19 21.37
N ALA A 87 -12.56 12.35 21.10
CA ALA A 87 -12.46 11.09 20.38
C ALA A 87 -11.97 11.33 18.94
N GLN A 88 -11.34 10.31 18.35
CA GLN A 88 -10.91 10.32 16.96
C GLN A 88 -12.11 10.30 16.00
N ASP A 89 -13.13 9.49 16.30
CA ASP A 89 -14.35 9.39 15.49
C ASP A 89 -15.50 10.29 16.00
N GLY A 90 -15.24 10.98 17.11
CA GLY A 90 -16.03 12.10 17.61
C GLY A 90 -17.04 11.77 18.70
N VAL A 91 -17.16 10.53 19.18
CA VAL A 91 -18.15 10.21 20.22
C VAL A 91 -17.50 9.62 21.49
N SER A 92 -16.81 8.49 21.40
CA SER A 92 -16.22 7.79 22.55
C SER A 92 -14.77 7.36 22.31
N TYR A 93 -14.03 7.12 23.39
CA TYR A 93 -12.67 6.57 23.35
C TYR A 93 -12.37 5.81 24.64
N PHE A 94 -11.37 4.93 24.61
CA PHE A 94 -10.85 4.28 25.81
C PHE A 94 -9.68 5.08 26.39
N ILE A 95 -9.69 5.33 27.69
CA ILE A 95 -8.65 6.09 28.40
C ILE A 95 -8.04 5.28 29.55
N GLU A 96 -6.72 5.32 29.62
CA GLU A 96 -5.91 4.74 30.70
C GLU A 96 -5.09 5.85 31.36
N SER A 97 -5.21 6.01 32.67
CA SER A 97 -4.41 6.97 33.45
C SER A 97 -3.20 6.26 34.05
N LEU A 98 -2.00 6.54 33.57
CA LEU A 98 -0.77 5.83 33.90
C LEU A 98 0.03 6.57 34.97
N THR A 99 0.49 5.81 35.94
CA THR A 99 1.46 6.21 36.98
C THR A 99 2.67 5.26 36.93
N GLU A 100 3.68 5.49 37.77
CA GLU A 100 4.81 4.58 37.94
C GLU A 100 4.39 3.10 38.06
N GLY A 101 5.08 2.23 37.32
CA GLY A 101 4.86 0.78 37.34
C GLY A 101 3.55 0.30 36.72
N SER A 102 2.81 1.16 36.03
CA SER A 102 1.58 0.80 35.33
C SER A 102 1.80 -0.34 34.33
N PHE A 103 0.91 -1.33 34.41
CA PHE A 103 0.69 -2.37 33.41
C PHE A 103 -0.82 -2.46 33.20
N LYS A 104 -1.32 -1.82 32.13
CA LYS A 104 -2.75 -1.72 31.84
C LYS A 104 -3.03 -2.22 30.44
N SER A 105 -4.20 -2.78 30.20
CA SER A 105 -4.52 -3.26 28.86
C SER A 105 -6.00 -3.30 28.57
N VAL A 106 -6.33 -3.17 27.29
CA VAL A 106 -7.66 -3.50 26.76
C VAL A 106 -7.50 -4.56 25.67
N ARG A 107 -8.38 -5.57 25.66
CA ARG A 107 -8.32 -6.68 24.72
C ARG A 107 -9.69 -7.12 24.25
N GLN A 108 -9.73 -7.70 23.06
CA GLN A 108 -10.91 -8.33 22.50
C GLN A 108 -10.56 -9.72 21.98
N GLN A 109 -11.47 -10.67 22.15
CA GLN A 109 -11.40 -11.95 21.45
C GLN A 109 -12.00 -11.74 20.06
N VAL A 110 -11.17 -11.87 19.04
CA VAL A 110 -11.59 -11.79 17.64
C VAL A 110 -11.77 -13.21 17.11
N ALA A 111 -12.91 -13.47 16.47
CA ALA A 111 -13.25 -14.76 15.87
C ALA A 111 -13.36 -14.65 14.34
N GLY A 112 -13.44 -15.79 13.65
CA GLY A 112 -13.63 -15.83 12.20
C GLY A 112 -12.38 -15.49 11.39
N LEU A 113 -11.21 -15.50 12.02
CA LEU A 113 -9.95 -15.31 11.33
C LEU A 113 -9.57 -16.58 10.54
N ASP A 114 -8.79 -16.41 9.48
CA ASP A 114 -8.25 -17.51 8.69
C ASP A 114 -6.72 -17.52 8.80
N ALA A 115 -6.17 -18.65 9.27
CA ALA A 115 -4.73 -18.82 9.47
C ALA A 115 -3.92 -18.76 8.16
N ALA A 116 -4.57 -18.90 7.00
CA ALA A 116 -3.94 -18.75 5.69
C ALA A 116 -3.91 -17.31 5.18
N LYS A 117 -4.56 -16.36 5.87
CA LYS A 117 -4.76 -14.99 5.41
C LYS A 117 -4.04 -13.97 6.29
N SER A 118 -3.61 -12.88 5.69
CA SER A 118 -3.02 -11.76 6.43
C SER A 118 -4.06 -10.68 6.70
N TYR A 119 -3.93 -10.02 7.85
CA TYR A 119 -4.84 -8.98 8.31
C TYR A 119 -4.06 -7.71 8.63
N LYS A 120 -4.65 -6.56 8.29
CA LYS A 120 -4.17 -5.24 8.66
C LYS A 120 -4.93 -4.77 9.89
N LEU A 121 -4.19 -4.56 10.98
CA LEU A 121 -4.66 -3.91 12.19
C LEU A 121 -4.29 -2.42 12.11
N THR A 122 -5.23 -1.54 12.45
CA THR A 122 -5.02 -0.11 12.62
C THR A 122 -5.61 0.30 13.96
N VAL A 123 -4.89 1.11 14.71
CA VAL A 123 -5.34 1.68 15.98
C VAL A 123 -4.92 3.14 16.06
N HIS A 124 -5.79 3.97 16.61
CA HIS A 124 -5.53 5.39 16.84
C HIS A 124 -5.18 5.59 18.31
N ILE A 125 -4.03 6.19 18.57
CA ILE A 125 -3.55 6.45 19.94
C ILE A 125 -3.24 7.92 20.10
N ALA A 126 -3.69 8.52 21.19
CA ALA A 126 -3.38 9.90 21.54
C ALA A 126 -3.05 10.01 23.03
N LEU A 127 -2.68 11.22 23.46
CA LEU A 127 -2.56 11.56 24.87
C LEU A 127 -3.68 12.54 25.28
N GLY A 128 -4.17 12.37 26.50
CA GLY A 128 -5.14 13.24 27.13
C GLY A 128 -4.48 14.47 27.77
N THR A 129 -5.17 15.05 28.76
CA THR A 129 -4.70 16.25 29.47
C THR A 129 -3.44 15.99 30.28
N ASN A 130 -3.35 14.88 31.00
CA ASN A 130 -2.16 14.56 31.78
C ASN A 130 -1.08 13.94 30.89
N GLN A 131 0.11 14.55 30.86
CA GLN A 131 1.25 14.09 30.06
C GLN A 131 2.56 14.29 30.81
N ASP A 132 2.55 14.14 32.14
CA ASP A 132 3.75 14.24 32.97
C ASP A 132 4.42 12.86 33.10
N PHE A 133 5.42 12.65 32.25
CA PHE A 133 6.23 11.44 32.22
C PHE A 133 7.32 11.42 33.31
N GLY A 134 7.54 12.52 34.04
CA GLY A 134 8.61 12.62 35.02
C GLY A 134 9.98 12.22 34.45
N GLN A 135 10.62 11.22 35.07
CA GLN A 135 11.87 10.59 34.61
C GLN A 135 11.62 9.20 34.00
N GLY A 136 10.37 8.86 33.73
CA GLY A 136 9.95 7.58 33.17
C GLY A 136 9.60 7.64 31.69
N SER A 137 9.03 6.54 31.20
CA SER A 137 8.49 6.45 29.85
C SER A 137 7.31 5.48 29.82
N CYS A 138 6.36 5.73 28.92
CA CYS A 138 5.26 4.81 28.66
C CYS A 138 5.34 4.27 27.23
N SER A 139 5.01 3.00 27.03
CA SER A 139 4.97 2.37 25.71
C SER A 139 3.74 1.50 25.55
N LEU A 140 3.13 1.56 24.37
CA LEU A 140 2.06 0.66 23.97
C LEU A 140 2.63 -0.54 23.20
N TYR A 141 2.26 -1.73 23.65
CA TYR A 141 2.50 -3.00 23.01
C TYR A 141 1.19 -3.50 22.42
N ILE A 142 1.26 -4.01 21.19
CA ILE A 142 0.13 -4.63 20.52
C ILE A 142 0.48 -6.09 20.37
N SER A 143 -0.37 -7.01 20.82
CA SER A 143 -0.13 -8.44 20.68
C SER A 143 -1.35 -9.19 20.20
N ALA A 144 -1.11 -10.28 19.46
CA ALA A 144 -2.10 -11.28 19.12
C ALA A 144 -1.77 -12.56 19.87
N ASN A 145 -2.64 -12.97 20.79
CA ASN A 145 -2.38 -14.06 21.73
C ASN A 145 -1.13 -13.77 22.59
N SER A 146 -0.04 -14.52 22.37
CA SER A 146 1.24 -14.36 23.06
C SER A 146 2.33 -13.72 22.20
N ALA A 147 2.04 -13.36 20.96
CA ALA A 147 3.01 -12.80 20.03
C ALA A 147 2.82 -11.29 19.88
N ASP A 148 3.89 -10.52 20.10
CA ASP A 148 3.89 -9.08 19.86
C ASP A 148 3.86 -8.78 18.36
N LEU A 149 3.04 -7.80 17.99
CA LEU A 149 2.87 -7.31 16.64
C LEU A 149 3.77 -6.08 16.45
N GLY A 150 5.02 -6.33 16.08
CA GLY A 150 6.02 -5.30 15.81
C GLY A 150 6.55 -4.59 17.06
N GLU A 151 7.33 -3.54 16.85
CA GLU A 151 7.96 -2.78 17.93
C GLU A 151 6.93 -1.99 18.78
N PRO A 152 7.22 -1.78 20.08
CA PRO A 152 6.36 -0.97 20.93
C PRO A 152 6.31 0.49 20.48
N VAL A 153 5.15 1.11 20.66
CA VAL A 153 4.92 2.52 20.35
C VAL A 153 5.23 3.34 21.59
N ARG A 154 6.33 4.09 21.55
CA ARG A 154 6.71 4.97 22.66
C ARG A 154 5.78 6.19 22.70
N LEU A 155 5.13 6.40 23.84
CA LEU A 155 4.30 7.57 24.08
C LEU A 155 5.20 8.76 24.43
N ALA A 156 4.95 9.90 23.81
CA ALA A 156 5.70 11.13 24.03
C ALA A 156 4.74 12.33 24.13
N PRO A 157 5.06 13.35 24.96
CA PRO A 157 4.23 14.53 25.08
C PRO A 157 3.94 15.20 23.73
N GLY A 158 2.72 15.69 23.57
CA GLY A 158 2.25 16.35 22.37
C GLY A 158 0.90 17.04 22.57
N PRO A 159 0.32 17.59 21.50
CA PRO A 159 -1.02 18.16 21.55
C PRO A 159 -2.06 17.15 22.05
N ILE A 160 -2.96 17.60 22.92
CA ILE A 160 -4.06 16.80 23.47
C ILE A 160 -4.92 16.29 22.30
N SER A 161 -5.32 15.01 22.36
CA SER A 161 -6.15 14.36 21.35
C SER A 161 -5.59 14.40 19.92
N GLN A 162 -4.27 14.59 19.75
CA GLN A 162 -3.62 14.38 18.47
C GLN A 162 -3.34 12.89 18.25
N TYR A 163 -4.26 12.20 17.59
CA TYR A 163 -4.13 10.78 17.31
C TYR A 163 -3.02 10.46 16.30
N GLN A 164 -2.11 9.60 16.73
CA GLN A 164 -1.20 8.87 15.87
C GLN A 164 -1.86 7.58 15.40
N VAL A 165 -1.77 7.32 14.10
CA VAL A 165 -2.20 6.06 13.49
C VAL A 165 -1.07 5.04 13.62
N VAL A 166 -1.37 3.88 14.18
CA VAL A 166 -0.44 2.76 14.28
C VAL A 166 -1.00 1.58 13.49
N GLU A 167 -0.26 1.16 12.47
CA GLU A 167 -0.63 0.04 11.61
C GLU A 167 0.26 -1.17 11.87
N ARG A 168 -0.35 -2.37 11.89
CA ARG A 168 0.34 -3.66 11.99
C ARG A 168 -0.25 -4.63 10.97
N THR A 169 0.57 -5.54 10.47
CA THR A 169 0.10 -6.66 9.65
C THR A 169 0.51 -7.95 10.32
N PHE A 170 -0.40 -8.92 10.38
CA PHE A 170 -0.07 -10.24 10.89
C PHE A 170 -0.90 -11.33 10.22
N THR A 171 -0.41 -12.56 10.29
CA THR A 171 -1.14 -13.78 9.92
C THR A 171 -1.46 -14.54 11.22
N PRO A 172 -2.73 -14.81 11.53
CA PRO A 172 -3.13 -15.46 12.76
C PRO A 172 -2.72 -16.93 12.76
N GLN A 173 -2.46 -17.49 13.95
CA GLN A 173 -2.08 -18.91 14.10
C GLN A 173 -3.31 -19.83 14.22
N SER A 174 -4.50 -19.29 14.41
CA SER A 174 -5.75 -20.03 14.57
C SER A 174 -6.94 -19.20 14.09
N THR A 175 -8.14 -19.77 14.11
CA THR A 175 -9.36 -19.07 13.66
C THR A 175 -9.88 -17.99 14.61
N GLY A 176 -9.17 -17.77 15.72
CA GLY A 176 -9.38 -16.63 16.60
C GLY A 176 -8.06 -16.12 17.20
N ALA A 177 -8.12 -14.90 17.69
CA ALA A 177 -6.99 -14.28 18.39
C ALA A 177 -7.48 -13.35 19.50
N PHE A 178 -6.78 -13.33 20.62
CA PHE A 178 -6.90 -12.27 21.60
C PHE A 178 -6.01 -11.11 21.17
N LEU A 179 -6.61 -10.08 20.57
CA LEU A 179 -5.89 -8.84 20.30
C LEU A 179 -5.85 -8.01 21.58
N ARG A 180 -4.64 -7.67 22.03
CA ARG A 180 -4.39 -6.94 23.26
C ARG A 180 -3.56 -5.69 22.98
N PHE A 181 -4.01 -4.58 23.54
CA PHE A 181 -3.32 -3.29 23.57
C PHE A 181 -2.86 -3.07 25.01
N THR A 182 -1.56 -3.22 25.27
CA THR A 182 -0.99 -3.14 26.62
C THR A 182 -0.15 -1.89 26.73
N ILE A 183 -0.44 -1.02 27.69
CA ILE A 183 0.38 0.14 27.98
C ILE A 183 1.16 -0.13 29.25
N THR A 184 2.47 -0.03 29.15
CA THR A 184 3.37 -0.17 30.29
C THR A 184 4.14 1.12 30.53
N SER A 185 4.42 1.40 31.79
CA SER A 185 5.30 2.50 32.19
C SER A 185 6.54 1.97 32.90
N THR A 186 7.69 2.56 32.60
CA THR A 186 8.97 2.29 33.27
C THR A 186 9.54 3.57 33.86
N GLY A 187 10.16 3.47 35.03
CA GLY A 187 10.66 4.64 35.77
C GLY A 187 9.55 5.48 36.39
N LEU A 188 9.94 6.66 36.90
CA LEU A 188 9.07 7.57 37.65
C LEU A 188 8.14 8.35 36.71
N VAL A 189 6.95 7.79 36.47
CA VAL A 189 5.85 8.45 35.74
C VAL A 189 4.85 9.02 36.73
N THR A 190 4.56 10.31 36.63
CA THR A 190 3.64 11.00 37.53
C THR A 190 2.18 10.75 37.13
N ALA A 191 1.81 11.18 35.93
CA ALA A 191 0.43 11.12 35.43
C ALA A 191 0.41 11.26 33.91
N VAL A 192 0.03 10.20 33.21
CA VAL A 192 -0.13 10.21 31.74
C VAL A 192 -1.47 9.60 31.36
N ASP A 193 -2.34 10.35 30.69
CA ASP A 193 -3.57 9.82 30.13
C ASP A 193 -3.30 9.35 28.70
N ALA A 194 -3.41 8.05 28.45
CA ALA A 194 -3.30 7.46 27.13
C ALA A 194 -4.68 7.12 26.58
N LEU A 195 -4.94 7.52 25.34
CA LEU A 195 -6.21 7.33 24.65
C LEU A 195 -6.04 6.27 23.57
N VAL A 196 -6.99 5.35 23.45
CA VAL A 196 -7.07 4.35 22.39
C VAL A 196 -8.43 4.45 21.75
N ASP A 197 -8.46 4.51 20.42
CA ASP A 197 -9.70 4.70 19.67
C ASP A 197 -9.62 4.10 18.25
N ASN A 198 -10.80 3.97 17.63
CA ASN A 198 -11.05 3.59 16.24
C ASN A 198 -10.12 2.46 15.77
N ILE A 199 -10.34 1.28 16.36
CA ILE A 199 -9.55 0.08 16.10
C ILE A 199 -10.18 -0.68 14.93
N SER A 200 -9.40 -0.91 13.88
CA SER A 200 -9.85 -1.70 12.72
C SER A 200 -8.95 -2.90 12.47
N LEU A 201 -9.53 -4.08 12.28
CA LEU A 201 -8.85 -5.26 11.78
C LEU A 201 -9.54 -5.68 10.49
N THR A 202 -8.83 -5.58 9.37
CA THR A 202 -9.38 -5.91 8.04
C THR A 202 -8.54 -6.97 7.35
N GLU A 203 -9.19 -7.89 6.65
CA GLU A 203 -8.53 -8.92 5.86
C GLU A 203 -7.84 -8.29 4.64
N LEU A 204 -6.53 -8.51 4.46
CA LEU A 204 -5.79 -7.96 3.32
C LEU A 204 -6.23 -8.55 1.96
N THR A 205 -7.05 -9.60 1.96
CA THR A 205 -7.66 -10.16 0.75
C THR A 205 -8.53 -9.16 0.01
N ARG A 206 -9.01 -8.06 0.63
CA ARG A 206 -9.69 -7.00 -0.14
C ARG A 206 -8.77 -6.43 -1.22
N LEU A 207 -7.47 -6.30 -0.99
CA LEU A 207 -6.54 -5.84 -2.03
C LEU A 207 -6.50 -6.84 -3.19
N ARG A 208 -6.31 -8.13 -2.88
CA ARG A 208 -6.33 -9.20 -3.89
C ARG A 208 -7.64 -9.23 -4.66
N ALA A 209 -8.78 -9.26 -3.97
CA ALA A 209 -10.11 -9.29 -4.57
C ALA A 209 -10.42 -8.02 -5.39
N THR A 210 -9.97 -6.85 -4.93
CA THR A 210 -10.12 -5.59 -5.67
C THR A 210 -9.28 -5.61 -6.94
N LEU A 211 -7.99 -5.98 -6.83
CA LEU A 211 -7.13 -6.15 -7.99
C LEU A 211 -7.72 -7.19 -8.95
N GLU A 212 -8.29 -8.29 -8.43
CA GLU A 212 -8.87 -9.36 -9.22
C GLU A 212 -10.11 -8.88 -9.99
N ALA A 213 -10.97 -8.09 -9.35
CA ALA A 213 -12.11 -7.46 -10.00
C ALA A 213 -11.66 -6.48 -11.12
N ILE A 214 -10.60 -5.70 -10.87
CA ILE A 214 -10.01 -4.79 -11.86
C ILE A 214 -9.42 -5.58 -13.03
N ALA A 215 -8.60 -6.60 -12.77
CA ALA A 215 -7.98 -7.44 -13.79
C ALA A 215 -9.02 -8.17 -14.65
N ASN A 216 -10.07 -8.74 -14.03
CA ASN A 216 -11.19 -9.34 -14.75
C ASN A 216 -11.94 -8.34 -15.63
N LYS A 217 -12.11 -7.10 -15.17
CA LYS A 217 -12.75 -6.05 -15.97
C LYS A 217 -11.85 -5.60 -17.11
N ALA A 218 -10.54 -5.47 -16.86
CA ALA A 218 -9.54 -5.09 -17.85
C ALA A 218 -9.44 -6.14 -18.97
N GLN A 219 -9.34 -7.42 -18.62
CA GLN A 219 -9.32 -8.54 -19.57
C GLN A 219 -10.57 -8.56 -20.46
N ARG A 220 -11.78 -8.43 -19.86
CA ARG A 220 -13.05 -8.38 -20.61
C ARG A 220 -13.15 -7.21 -21.59
N ASN A 221 -12.42 -6.12 -21.34
CA ASN A 221 -12.39 -4.94 -22.20
C ASN A 221 -11.11 -4.86 -23.04
N ASN A 222 -10.26 -5.89 -23.03
CA ASN A 222 -8.96 -5.92 -23.71
C ASN A 222 -8.06 -4.71 -23.35
N VAL A 223 -8.05 -4.33 -22.07
CA VAL A 223 -7.23 -3.25 -21.53
C VAL A 223 -6.11 -3.84 -20.69
N ARG A 224 -4.89 -3.30 -20.82
CA ARG A 224 -3.77 -3.65 -19.96
C ARG A 224 -3.76 -2.78 -18.71
N ILE A 225 -3.47 -3.39 -17.56
CA ILE A 225 -3.26 -2.69 -16.30
C ILE A 225 -1.79 -2.73 -15.92
N VAL A 226 -1.25 -1.58 -15.53
CA VAL A 226 0.07 -1.47 -14.90
C VAL A 226 -0.15 -1.39 -13.40
N ILE A 227 0.44 -2.33 -12.67
CA ILE A 227 0.41 -2.30 -11.22
C ILE A 227 1.73 -1.72 -10.74
N ASP A 228 1.66 -0.52 -10.16
CA ASP A 228 2.83 0.24 -9.77
C ASP A 228 3.57 -0.38 -8.58
N ALA A 229 4.85 -0.05 -8.51
CA ALA A 229 5.72 -0.46 -7.42
C ALA A 229 5.57 0.52 -6.27
N GLU A 230 5.54 0.02 -5.04
CA GLU A 230 5.41 0.82 -3.83
C GLU A 230 6.72 0.88 -3.04
N GLN A 231 6.65 1.44 -1.83
CA GLN A 231 7.77 1.44 -0.89
C GLN A 231 8.31 0.02 -0.65
N SER A 232 9.64 -0.10 -0.51
CA SER A 232 10.37 -1.38 -0.54
C SER A 232 9.87 -2.46 0.41
N TRP A 233 9.28 -2.08 1.55
CA TRP A 233 8.72 -3.00 2.55
C TRP A 233 7.39 -3.68 2.15
N TYR A 234 6.61 -3.08 1.25
CA TYR A 234 5.39 -3.70 0.70
C TYR A 234 5.70 -4.59 -0.50
N GLN A 235 6.84 -4.35 -1.16
CA GLN A 235 7.13 -5.00 -2.42
C GLN A 235 7.21 -6.53 -2.38
N PRO A 236 7.68 -7.22 -1.32
CA PRO A 236 7.62 -8.68 -1.29
C PRO A 236 6.21 -9.24 -1.45
N VAL A 237 5.21 -8.61 -0.82
CA VAL A 237 3.80 -9.03 -0.91
C VAL A 237 3.23 -8.73 -2.30
N ILE A 238 3.54 -7.54 -2.82
CA ILE A 238 3.14 -7.08 -4.15
C ILE A 238 3.75 -7.99 -5.23
N ASP A 239 5.03 -8.36 -5.10
CA ASP A 239 5.76 -9.26 -5.99
C ASP A 239 5.08 -10.65 -6.06
N THR A 240 4.57 -11.18 -4.94
CA THR A 240 3.81 -12.44 -4.91
C THR A 240 2.44 -12.30 -5.58
N LEU A 241 1.71 -11.22 -5.31
CA LEU A 241 0.42 -10.95 -5.96
C LEU A 241 0.57 -10.78 -7.48
N PHE A 242 1.62 -10.10 -7.94
CA PHE A 242 1.90 -9.93 -9.37
C PHE A 242 2.12 -11.26 -10.07
N GLU A 243 2.89 -12.15 -9.45
CA GLU A 243 3.14 -13.48 -9.99
C GLU A 243 1.85 -14.30 -10.11
N GLU A 244 0.97 -14.25 -9.12
CA GLU A 244 -0.34 -14.90 -9.17
C GLU A 244 -1.19 -14.33 -10.32
N PHE A 245 -1.22 -13.01 -10.45
CA PHE A 245 -2.04 -12.32 -11.45
C PHE A 245 -1.54 -12.53 -12.87
N MET A 246 -0.23 -12.52 -13.11
CA MET A 246 0.31 -12.81 -14.43
C MET A 246 0.04 -14.25 -14.84
N GLN A 247 0.19 -15.22 -13.93
CA GLN A 247 -0.18 -16.61 -14.22
C GLN A 247 -1.64 -16.74 -14.63
N LYS A 248 -2.54 -15.97 -14.01
CA LYS A 248 -3.98 -16.04 -14.28
C LYS A 248 -4.41 -15.26 -15.52
N TYR A 249 -3.84 -14.08 -15.76
CA TYR A 249 -4.34 -13.12 -16.75
C TYR A 249 -3.40 -12.86 -17.93
N ASN A 250 -2.18 -13.41 -17.92
CA ASN A 250 -1.22 -13.35 -19.02
C ASN A 250 -0.98 -14.73 -19.63
N THR A 251 -2.05 -15.50 -19.87
CA THR A 251 -1.96 -16.79 -20.55
C THR A 251 -1.40 -16.64 -21.97
N LEU A 252 -0.70 -17.65 -22.47
CA LEU A 252 -0.11 -17.63 -23.82
C LEU A 252 -1.15 -17.58 -24.97
N ASP A 253 -2.39 -17.99 -24.69
CA ASP A 253 -3.45 -18.11 -25.71
C ASP A 253 -4.35 -16.85 -25.81
N GLY A 254 -4.00 -15.76 -25.12
CA GLY A 254 -4.83 -14.57 -25.05
C GLY A 254 -4.03 -13.29 -24.80
N PRO A 255 -4.68 -12.11 -24.87
CA PRO A 255 -4.00 -10.85 -24.62
C PRO A 255 -3.57 -10.75 -23.15
N ALA A 256 -2.26 -10.62 -22.93
CA ALA A 256 -1.74 -10.35 -21.60
C ALA A 256 -2.31 -9.04 -21.04
N THR A 257 -2.83 -9.13 -19.81
CA THR A 257 -3.59 -8.07 -19.15
C THR A 257 -2.77 -7.32 -18.11
N CYS A 258 -1.91 -8.01 -17.37
CA CYS A 258 -1.23 -7.47 -16.19
C CYS A 258 0.25 -7.13 -16.50
N ILE A 259 0.68 -5.94 -16.10
CA ILE A 259 2.07 -5.48 -16.18
C ILE A 259 2.55 -5.13 -14.77
N ALA A 260 3.66 -5.71 -14.33
CA ALA A 260 4.28 -5.39 -13.04
C ALA A 260 5.29 -4.27 -13.18
N SER A 261 5.39 -3.38 -12.19
CA SER A 261 6.50 -2.42 -12.10
C SER A 261 7.66 -2.99 -11.29
N PHE A 262 8.87 -3.00 -11.86
CA PHE A 262 10.11 -3.38 -11.17
C PHE A 262 11.01 -2.16 -10.96
N GLN A 263 11.47 -2.00 -9.72
CA GLN A 263 12.36 -0.90 -9.31
C GLN A 263 13.82 -1.29 -9.53
N ALA A 264 14.44 -0.78 -10.60
CA ALA A 264 15.79 -1.18 -10.99
C ALA A 264 16.87 -0.77 -9.98
N TYR A 265 16.60 0.27 -9.19
CA TYR A 265 17.49 0.75 -8.13
C TYR A 265 17.58 -0.19 -6.91
N LEU A 266 16.70 -1.19 -6.79
CA LEU A 266 16.78 -2.15 -5.71
C LEU A 266 17.87 -3.19 -6.00
N ARG A 267 18.75 -3.45 -5.02
CA ARG A 267 19.85 -4.43 -5.13
C ARG A 267 19.40 -5.84 -5.54
N ARG A 268 18.14 -6.19 -5.29
CA ARG A 268 17.54 -7.49 -5.65
C ARG A 268 17.09 -7.60 -7.11
N HIS A 269 17.02 -6.49 -7.84
CA HIS A 269 16.40 -6.43 -9.18
C HIS A 269 17.02 -7.42 -10.19
N PRO A 270 18.35 -7.53 -10.32
CA PRO A 270 18.94 -8.46 -11.28
C PRO A 270 18.52 -9.92 -11.05
N GLN A 271 18.57 -10.37 -9.79
CA GLN A 271 18.19 -11.73 -9.39
C GLN A 271 16.67 -11.95 -9.47
N LEU A 272 15.88 -10.90 -9.19
CA LEU A 272 14.43 -10.94 -9.36
C LEU A 272 14.07 -11.15 -10.83
N LEU A 273 14.70 -10.40 -11.76
CA LEU A 273 14.44 -10.49 -13.19
C LEU A 273 14.79 -11.89 -13.77
N ASP A 274 16.03 -12.38 -13.55
CA ASP A 274 16.29 -13.74 -13.05
C ASP A 274 15.11 -14.69 -12.94
N GLN A 275 14.64 -14.75 -11.71
CA GLN A 275 13.67 -15.70 -11.27
C GLN A 275 12.34 -15.52 -12.01
N ARG A 276 11.98 -14.29 -12.39
CA ARG A 276 10.73 -13.98 -13.06
C ARG A 276 10.70 -14.51 -14.49
N ILE A 277 11.78 -14.34 -15.26
CA ILE A 277 11.89 -14.88 -16.62
C ILE A 277 11.79 -16.41 -16.57
N HIS A 278 12.59 -17.06 -15.72
CA HIS A 278 12.58 -18.52 -15.60
C HIS A 278 11.22 -19.07 -15.13
N ARG A 279 10.56 -18.40 -14.18
CA ARG A 279 9.24 -18.82 -13.70
C ARG A 279 8.15 -18.63 -14.75
N ALA A 280 8.20 -17.55 -15.52
CA ALA A 280 7.25 -17.31 -16.62
C ALA A 280 7.34 -18.41 -17.68
N GLU A 281 8.56 -18.78 -18.04
CA GLU A 281 8.82 -19.90 -18.96
C GLU A 281 8.35 -21.24 -18.38
N GLY A 282 8.70 -21.53 -17.13
CA GLY A 282 8.35 -22.80 -16.48
C GLY A 282 6.85 -22.98 -16.20
N LYS A 283 6.12 -21.88 -15.97
CA LYS A 283 4.67 -21.90 -15.67
C LYS A 283 3.78 -21.53 -16.86
N GLY A 284 4.35 -21.11 -17.99
CA GLY A 284 3.62 -20.88 -19.23
C GLY A 284 2.74 -19.63 -19.23
N TYR A 285 3.28 -18.47 -18.83
CA TYR A 285 2.59 -17.18 -18.95
C TYR A 285 3.51 -16.10 -19.55
N GLU A 286 2.92 -15.05 -20.14
CA GLU A 286 3.67 -13.90 -20.66
C GLU A 286 4.10 -12.97 -19.52
N LEU A 287 5.40 -12.67 -19.46
CA LEU A 287 5.96 -11.72 -18.50
C LEU A 287 5.98 -10.33 -19.13
N LEU A 288 5.10 -9.45 -18.67
CA LEU A 288 5.12 -8.03 -19.04
C LEU A 288 5.52 -7.20 -17.83
N PHE A 289 6.53 -6.35 -17.95
CA PHE A 289 6.93 -5.49 -16.85
C PHE A 289 7.36 -4.10 -17.29
N LYS A 290 7.16 -3.12 -16.41
CA LYS A 290 7.66 -1.75 -16.50
C LYS A 290 8.90 -1.66 -15.63
N GLN A 291 10.05 -1.39 -16.23
CA GLN A 291 11.24 -1.06 -15.47
C GLN A 291 11.22 0.43 -15.13
N VAL A 292 11.38 0.75 -13.84
CA VAL A 292 11.47 2.12 -13.34
C VAL A 292 12.84 2.34 -12.72
N GLU A 293 13.51 3.39 -13.16
CA GLU A 293 14.82 3.79 -12.66
C GLU A 293 15.00 5.31 -12.72
N THR A 294 15.99 5.82 -11.99
CA THR A 294 16.35 7.24 -11.98
C THR A 294 17.77 7.49 -12.50
N ASN A 295 18.50 6.44 -12.90
CA ASN A 295 19.91 6.53 -13.29
C ASN A 295 20.32 5.39 -14.24
N ALA A 296 21.13 5.73 -15.24
CA ALA A 296 21.72 4.84 -16.23
C ALA A 296 22.56 3.68 -15.64
N SER A 297 23.02 3.80 -14.39
CA SER A 297 23.71 2.69 -13.72
C SER A 297 22.82 1.44 -13.52
N PHE A 298 21.51 1.54 -13.72
CA PHE A 298 20.54 0.45 -13.51
C PHE A 298 20.05 -0.20 -14.82
N ASP A 299 20.60 0.24 -15.96
CA ASP A 299 20.29 -0.23 -17.30
C ASP A 299 20.67 -1.72 -17.61
N PRO A 300 21.52 -2.45 -16.83
CA PRO A 300 21.74 -3.88 -17.08
C PRO A 300 20.46 -4.73 -17.07
N GLY A 301 19.42 -4.29 -16.34
CA GLY A 301 18.10 -4.91 -16.38
C GLY A 301 17.42 -4.80 -17.75
N VAL A 302 17.54 -3.64 -18.39
CA VAL A 302 16.98 -3.37 -19.74
C VAL A 302 17.70 -4.21 -20.79
N GLU A 303 19.03 -4.22 -20.81
CA GLU A 303 19.80 -5.02 -21.77
C GLU A 303 19.45 -6.50 -21.66
N LYS A 304 19.36 -7.00 -20.44
CA LYS A 304 19.00 -8.39 -20.16
C LYS A 304 17.61 -8.74 -20.67
N ALA A 305 16.63 -7.87 -20.44
CA ALA A 305 15.28 -8.06 -20.92
C ALA A 305 15.23 -8.10 -22.45
N LEU A 306 15.86 -7.13 -23.11
CA LEU A 306 15.92 -7.07 -24.58
C LEU A 306 16.66 -8.26 -25.18
N ALA A 307 17.75 -8.72 -24.55
CA ALA A 307 18.48 -9.92 -24.96
C ALA A 307 17.59 -11.17 -24.88
N ALA A 308 16.84 -11.34 -23.78
CA ALA A 308 15.91 -12.46 -23.60
C ALA A 308 14.76 -12.43 -24.63
N ILE A 309 14.20 -11.24 -24.92
CA ILE A 309 13.17 -11.06 -25.97
C ILE A 309 13.74 -11.47 -27.33
N ALA A 310 14.95 -11.02 -27.67
CA ALA A 310 15.58 -11.34 -28.95
C ALA A 310 15.86 -12.84 -29.11
N ASP A 311 16.28 -13.50 -28.03
CA ASP A 311 16.50 -14.95 -28.02
C ASP A 311 15.18 -15.73 -28.19
N GLN A 312 14.10 -15.31 -27.51
CA GLN A 312 12.78 -15.93 -27.66
C GLN A 312 12.24 -15.78 -29.09
N ILE A 313 12.40 -14.62 -29.73
CA ILE A 313 11.99 -14.42 -31.13
C ILE A 313 12.78 -15.33 -32.07
N LYS A 314 14.10 -15.46 -31.87
CA LYS A 314 14.93 -16.35 -32.70
C LYS A 314 14.53 -17.82 -32.56
N LYS A 315 14.14 -18.26 -31.36
CA LYS A 315 13.81 -19.67 -31.06
C LYS A 315 12.37 -20.04 -31.41
N ALA A 316 11.41 -19.17 -31.12
CA ALA A 316 9.98 -19.47 -31.17
C ALA A 316 9.19 -18.59 -32.16
N GLY A 317 9.81 -17.57 -32.75
CA GLY A 317 9.16 -16.65 -33.70
C GLY A 317 8.28 -15.58 -33.06
N HIS A 318 8.02 -15.65 -31.75
CA HIS A 318 7.25 -14.65 -31.01
C HIS A 318 7.81 -14.48 -29.58
N PRO A 319 7.80 -13.26 -29.01
CA PRO A 319 8.25 -13.04 -27.64
C PRO A 319 7.16 -13.42 -26.63
N LYS A 320 7.57 -13.97 -25.49
CA LYS A 320 6.72 -14.17 -24.29
C LYS A 320 7.07 -13.20 -23.16
N LEU A 321 8.00 -12.30 -23.44
CA LEU A 321 8.51 -11.28 -22.55
C LEU A 321 8.29 -9.91 -23.20
N GLY A 322 7.85 -8.93 -22.42
CA GLY A 322 7.71 -7.54 -22.85
C GLY A 322 8.18 -6.58 -21.76
N VAL A 323 8.85 -5.51 -22.17
CA VAL A 323 9.39 -4.49 -21.26
C VAL A 323 8.91 -3.10 -21.67
N ILE A 324 8.48 -2.31 -20.67
CA ILE A 324 8.30 -0.86 -20.77
C ILE A 324 9.48 -0.21 -20.05
N ILE A 325 10.25 0.62 -20.74
CA ILE A 325 11.34 1.38 -20.13
C ILE A 325 10.78 2.74 -19.69
N ALA A 326 10.68 2.97 -18.38
CA ALA A 326 10.13 4.19 -17.81
C ALA A 326 11.25 5.00 -17.13
N THR A 327 11.78 5.98 -17.87
CA THR A 327 12.87 6.86 -17.44
C THR A 327 12.76 8.22 -18.13
N ASP A 328 13.12 9.29 -17.43
CA ASP A 328 13.31 10.65 -17.97
C ASP A 328 14.81 10.99 -18.14
N ASN A 329 15.71 10.04 -17.83
CA ASN A 329 17.14 10.21 -17.97
C ASN A 329 17.58 10.03 -19.43
N SER A 330 18.12 11.09 -20.04
CA SER A 330 18.55 11.08 -21.45
C SER A 330 19.59 9.99 -21.76
N THR A 331 20.52 9.72 -20.84
CA THR A 331 21.54 8.68 -21.02
C THR A 331 20.92 7.28 -21.06
N SER A 332 19.95 6.99 -20.17
CA SER A 332 19.21 5.73 -20.20
C SER A 332 18.36 5.60 -21.47
N ILE A 333 17.76 6.70 -21.95
CA ILE A 333 17.00 6.72 -23.22
C ILE A 333 17.92 6.38 -24.39
N ASP A 334 19.07 7.04 -24.49
CA ASP A 334 20.05 6.81 -25.56
C ASP A 334 20.56 5.36 -25.54
N LEU A 335 20.89 4.82 -24.37
CA LEU A 335 21.29 3.43 -24.24
C LEU A 335 20.14 2.48 -24.62
N GLY A 336 18.92 2.75 -24.18
CA GLY A 336 17.73 1.98 -24.56
C GLY A 336 17.55 1.92 -26.08
N ILE A 337 17.68 3.04 -26.77
CA ILE A 337 17.63 3.11 -28.25
C ILE A 337 18.76 2.30 -28.88
N GLN A 338 19.99 2.40 -28.38
CA GLN A 338 21.13 1.62 -28.87
C GLN A 338 20.91 0.12 -28.70
N LEU A 339 20.40 -0.32 -27.55
CA LEU A 339 20.08 -1.72 -27.27
C LEU A 339 18.95 -2.21 -28.18
N LEU A 340 17.89 -1.42 -28.38
CA LEU A 340 16.83 -1.76 -29.32
C LEU A 340 17.38 -1.97 -30.74
N ARG A 341 18.29 -1.12 -31.21
CA ARG A 341 18.96 -1.31 -32.52
C ARG A 341 19.85 -2.55 -32.53
N LYS A 342 20.67 -2.76 -31.49
CA LYS A 342 21.57 -3.91 -31.33
C LYS A 342 20.83 -5.24 -31.46
N TYR A 343 19.63 -5.32 -30.90
CA TYR A 343 18.80 -6.53 -30.93
C TYR A 343 17.78 -6.58 -32.08
N GLY A 344 17.77 -5.59 -32.97
CA GLY A 344 16.92 -5.59 -34.17
C GLY A 344 15.48 -5.12 -33.95
N PHE A 345 15.20 -4.43 -32.85
CA PHE A 345 13.89 -3.84 -32.52
C PHE A 345 13.72 -2.39 -33.02
N GLY A 346 14.81 -1.72 -33.40
CA GLY A 346 14.76 -0.36 -33.95
C GLY A 346 14.34 -0.35 -35.42
N ALA A 347 13.46 0.58 -35.81
CA ALA A 347 13.20 0.85 -37.22
C ALA A 347 14.50 1.36 -37.91
N PRO A 348 14.74 1.01 -39.19
CA PRO A 348 15.80 1.65 -39.95
C PRO A 348 15.51 3.15 -40.04
N TYR A 349 16.51 3.99 -39.77
CA TYR A 349 16.41 5.42 -40.09
C TYR A 349 16.41 5.56 -41.61
N SER A 350 15.23 5.75 -42.22
CA SER A 350 15.15 6.35 -43.54
C SER A 350 15.23 7.87 -43.37
N CYS A 351 16.45 8.42 -43.43
CA CYS A 351 16.61 9.84 -43.71
C CYS A 351 16.19 10.05 -45.17
N GLY A 352 15.00 10.63 -45.38
CA GLY A 352 14.53 11.15 -46.67
C GLY A 352 14.66 12.66 -46.69
#